data_AF-A0A969MXR6-F1
#
_entry.id   AF-A0A969MXR6-F1
#
_cell.length_a   1.000
_cell.length_b   1.000
_cell.length_c   1.000
_cell.angle_alpha   90.00
_cell.angle_beta   90.00
_cell.angle_gamma   90.00
#
_symmetry.space_group_name_H-M   'P 1'
#
loop_
_entity.id
_entity.type
_entity.pdbx_description
1 polymer ?
#
loop_
_entity_poly.entity_id
_entity_poly.type
_entity_poly.pdbx_seq_one_letter_code
_entity_poly.pdbx_strand_id
1 'polypeptide(L)'
;MKSPISIRTLLTLPFILQMVGIVGLTGYLSWQNGQKAVRSLVIELQDEVSDRIEQKLASFLSTPELITELNQKAVSSGELDLKNITALQQRGWQQISTFTTISLVQFGTEIGNFVAVERRSENTFATAIKDNTTAGKIQTYGLDQQTGQLNQPLSLTAEKYDPRTRSWYQTVASSQKPQWIKIYAWVEQDVLSLTFVRPLFSQVRQGTSTQTEFVGVTGADLSFEELDQFLERQRLGQNGKMFIIER
;
A
#
# COMPACT_ATOMS: atom_id res chain seq x y z
N MET A 1 -65.48 -38.99 44.10
CA MET A 1 -64.62 -40.18 44.24
C MET A 1 -63.19 -39.79 43.89
N LYS A 2 -62.26 -39.79 44.85
CA LYS A 2 -60.82 -39.57 44.59
C LYS A 2 -60.20 -40.93 44.27
N SER A 3 -59.67 -41.09 43.06
CA SER A 3 -58.98 -42.32 42.66
C SER A 3 -57.72 -42.51 43.53
N PRO A 4 -57.44 -43.70 44.09
CA PRO A 4 -56.25 -43.90 44.92
C PRO A 4 -55.01 -43.79 44.04
N ILE A 5 -54.16 -42.81 44.34
CA ILE A 5 -52.87 -42.62 43.66
C ILE A 5 -51.98 -43.82 44.03
N SER A 6 -51.51 -44.57 43.03
CA SER A 6 -50.58 -45.67 43.24
C SER A 6 -49.30 -45.18 43.92
N ILE A 7 -48.84 -45.86 44.98
CA ILE A 7 -47.57 -45.57 45.67
C ILE A 7 -46.39 -45.48 44.69
N ARG A 8 -46.43 -46.26 43.61
CA ARG A 8 -45.41 -46.21 42.55
C ARG A 8 -45.37 -44.85 41.85
N THR A 9 -46.53 -44.25 41.55
CA THR A 9 -46.63 -42.93 40.93
C THR A 9 -46.26 -41.80 41.91
N LEU A 10 -46.63 -41.95 43.19
CA LEU A 10 -46.28 -40.98 44.24
C LEU A 10 -44.77 -40.88 44.45
N LEU A 11 -44.05 -41.99 44.29
CA LEU A 11 -42.59 -42.04 44.40
C LEU A 11 -41.88 -41.69 43.09
N THR A 12 -42.29 -42.19 41.93
CA THR A 12 -41.51 -42.00 40.67
C THR A 12 -41.65 -40.61 40.06
N LEU A 13 -42.82 -39.97 40.17
CA LEU A 13 -43.09 -38.67 39.57
C LEU A 13 -42.17 -37.54 40.06
N PRO A 14 -41.91 -37.34 41.38
CA PRO A 14 -41.00 -36.31 41.84
C PRO A 14 -39.55 -36.53 41.37
N PHE A 15 -39.07 -37.78 41.30
CA PHE A 15 -37.73 -38.08 40.78
C PHE A 15 -37.61 -37.76 39.29
N ILE A 16 -38.61 -38.07 38.48
CA ILE A 16 -38.62 -37.72 37.05
C ILE A 16 -38.64 -36.21 36.88
N LEU A 17 -39.48 -35.50 37.64
CA LEU A 17 -39.57 -34.04 37.59
C LEU A 17 -38.22 -33.39 37.96
N GLN A 18 -37.56 -33.89 39.00
CA GLN A 18 -36.23 -33.44 39.40
C GLN A 18 -35.18 -33.72 38.32
N MET A 19 -35.17 -34.91 37.71
CA MET A 19 -34.26 -35.22 36.60
C MET A 19 -34.46 -34.30 35.40
N VAL A 20 -35.71 -34.08 34.98
CA VAL A 20 -36.02 -33.15 33.87
C VAL A 20 -35.59 -31.74 34.23
N GLY A 21 -35.83 -31.30 35.47
CA GLY A 21 -35.39 -29.99 35.95
C GLY A 21 -33.87 -29.82 35.89
N ILE A 22 -33.11 -30.81 36.38
CA ILE A 22 -31.65 -30.79 36.35
C ILE A 22 -31.12 -30.82 34.91
N VAL A 23 -31.61 -31.73 34.07
CA VAL A 23 -31.16 -31.85 32.67
C VAL A 23 -31.52 -30.60 31.85
N GLY A 24 -32.71 -30.04 32.06
CA GLY A 24 -33.14 -28.80 31.41
C GLY A 24 -32.28 -27.61 31.84
N LEU A 25 -32.00 -27.49 33.14
CA LEU A 25 -31.16 -26.42 33.67
C LEU A 25 -29.70 -26.55 33.19
N THR A 26 -29.12 -27.75 33.23
CA THR A 26 -27.75 -27.97 32.74
C THR A 26 -27.66 -27.77 31.23
N GLY A 27 -28.68 -28.20 30.47
CA GLY A 27 -28.79 -27.92 29.03
C GLY A 27 -28.86 -26.44 28.73
N TYR A 28 -29.69 -25.69 29.45
CA TYR A 28 -29.82 -24.24 29.30
C TYR A 28 -28.52 -23.50 29.65
N LEU A 29 -27.90 -23.83 30.80
CA LEU A 29 -26.63 -23.23 31.20
C LEU A 29 -25.50 -23.60 30.24
N SER A 30 -25.46 -24.84 29.75
CA SER A 30 -24.51 -25.30 28.74
C SER A 30 -24.65 -24.50 27.43
N TRP A 31 -25.88 -24.29 26.97
CA TRP A 31 -26.14 -23.49 25.78
C TRP A 31 -25.74 -22.02 25.95
N GLN A 32 -26.08 -21.41 27.10
CA GLN A 32 -25.70 -20.03 27.39
C GLN A 32 -24.18 -19.85 27.49
N ASN A 33 -23.50 -20.78 28.15
CA ASN A 33 -22.05 -20.75 28.28
C ASN A 33 -21.36 -21.03 26.93
N GLY A 34 -21.91 -21.96 26.14
CA GLY A 34 -21.45 -22.22 24.78
C GLY A 34 -21.54 -20.98 23.89
N GLN A 35 -22.65 -20.26 23.91
CA GLN A 35 -22.78 -19.00 23.16
C GLN A 35 -21.76 -17.94 23.60
N LYS A 36 -21.54 -17.78 24.91
CA LYS A 36 -20.55 -16.84 25.43
C LYS A 36 -19.13 -17.20 25.00
N ALA A 37 -18.77 -18.48 25.08
CA ALA A 37 -17.46 -18.97 24.67
C ALA A 37 -17.22 -18.76 23.17
N VAL A 38 -18.19 -19.13 22.33
CA VAL A 38 -18.12 -18.91 20.88
C VAL A 38 -18.02 -17.43 20.53
N ARG A 39 -18.84 -16.57 21.16
CA ARG A 39 -18.79 -15.12 20.92
C ARG A 39 -17.43 -14.53 21.29
N SER A 40 -16.86 -14.93 22.43
CA SER A 40 -15.55 -14.43 22.88
C SER A 40 -14.44 -14.86 21.93
N LEU A 41 -14.46 -16.14 21.50
CA LEU A 41 -13.52 -16.66 20.51
C LEU A 41 -13.63 -15.95 19.16
N VAL A 42 -14.85 -15.62 18.71
CA VAL A 42 -15.05 -14.88 17.46
C VAL A 42 -14.47 -13.46 17.55
N ILE A 43 -14.63 -12.78 18.68
CA ILE A 43 -14.06 -11.44 18.89
C ILE A 43 -12.53 -11.52 18.92
N GLU A 44 -11.96 -12.43 19.70
CA GLU A 44 -10.51 -12.61 19.80
C GLU A 44 -9.87 -12.94 18.44
N LEU A 45 -10.51 -13.81 17.65
CA LEU A 45 -10.06 -14.13 16.30
C LEU A 45 -10.18 -12.91 15.35
N GLN A 46 -11.22 -12.09 15.48
CA GLN A 46 -11.38 -10.87 14.69
C GLN A 46 -10.30 -9.84 15.01
N ASP A 47 -9.96 -9.69 16.29
CA ASP A 47 -8.90 -8.81 16.75
C ASP A 47 -7.54 -9.31 16.24
N GLU A 48 -7.23 -10.60 16.39
CA GLU A 48 -5.97 -11.17 15.87
C GLU A 48 -5.84 -11.02 14.34
N VAL A 49 -6.94 -11.23 13.61
CA VAL A 49 -6.97 -11.02 12.16
C VAL A 49 -6.75 -9.55 11.83
N SER A 50 -7.41 -8.63 12.53
CA SER A 50 -7.24 -7.18 12.36
C SER A 50 -5.80 -6.75 12.62
N ASP A 51 -5.23 -7.13 13.76
CA ASP A 51 -3.85 -6.82 14.14
C ASP A 51 -2.85 -7.32 13.08
N ARG A 52 -3.08 -8.54 12.57
CA ARG A 52 -2.24 -9.11 11.51
C ARG A 52 -2.37 -8.35 10.20
N ILE A 53 -3.57 -7.91 9.84
CA ILE A 53 -3.79 -7.08 8.64
C ILE A 53 -3.10 -5.73 8.81
N GLU A 54 -3.24 -5.09 9.98
CA GLU A 54 -2.57 -3.83 10.29
C GLU A 54 -1.05 -3.94 10.18
N GLN A 55 -0.45 -5.00 10.72
CA GLN A 55 0.99 -5.25 10.58
C GLN A 55 1.41 -5.39 9.11
N LYS A 56 0.65 -6.14 8.31
CA LYS A 56 0.94 -6.29 6.88
C LYS A 56 0.74 -5.00 6.11
N LEU A 57 -0.29 -4.22 6.44
CA LEU A 57 -0.56 -2.93 5.83
C LEU A 57 0.53 -1.92 6.17
N ALA A 58 1.01 -1.91 7.41
CA ALA A 58 2.15 -1.08 7.81
C ALA A 58 3.40 -1.43 6.99
N SER A 59 3.69 -2.72 6.78
CA SER A 59 4.78 -3.14 5.91
C SER A 59 4.56 -2.71 4.45
N PHE A 60 3.34 -2.85 3.93
CA PHE A 60 2.97 -2.44 2.58
C PHE A 60 3.19 -0.93 2.37
N LEU A 61 2.67 -0.11 3.29
CA LEU A 61 2.80 1.36 3.26
C LEU A 61 4.23 1.84 3.54
N SER A 62 5.06 1.07 4.27
CA SER A 62 6.46 1.46 4.51
C SER A 62 7.36 1.38 3.25
N THR A 63 6.95 0.64 2.23
CA THR A 63 7.80 0.36 1.05
C THR A 63 8.08 1.63 0.21
N PRO A 64 7.08 2.47 -0.13
CA PRO A 64 7.32 3.78 -0.75
C PRO A 64 8.26 4.69 0.06
N GLU A 65 8.13 4.67 1.40
CA GLU A 65 8.99 5.47 2.28
C GLU A 65 10.46 5.04 2.17
N LEU A 66 10.70 3.73 2.18
CA LEU A 66 12.03 3.14 2.03
C LEU A 66 12.64 3.46 0.66
N ILE A 67 11.88 3.28 -0.43
CA ILE A 67 12.36 3.54 -1.79
C ILE A 67 12.78 4.99 -1.96
N THR A 68 11.93 5.92 -1.53
CA THR A 68 12.23 7.35 -1.63
C THR A 68 13.43 7.73 -0.75
N GLU A 69 13.57 7.13 0.45
CA GLU A 69 14.74 7.35 1.31
C GLU A 69 16.03 6.87 0.65
N LEU A 70 16.02 5.67 0.05
CA LEU A 70 17.17 5.14 -0.71
C LEU A 70 17.53 6.03 -1.90
N ASN A 71 16.54 6.65 -2.54
CA ASN A 71 16.75 7.64 -3.60
C ASN A 71 17.40 8.91 -3.07
N GLN A 72 16.87 9.49 -1.98
CA GLN A 72 17.44 10.67 -1.35
C GLN A 72 18.89 10.44 -0.91
N LYS A 73 19.18 9.29 -0.28
CA LYS A 73 20.53 8.92 0.14
C LYS A 73 21.50 8.85 -1.04
N ALA A 74 21.11 8.18 -2.12
CA ALA A 74 21.94 8.05 -3.32
C ALA A 74 22.20 9.38 -4.03
N VAL A 75 21.22 10.28 -4.05
CA VAL A 75 21.44 11.63 -4.58
C VAL A 75 22.39 12.42 -3.67
N SER A 76 22.18 12.36 -2.36
CA SER A 76 23.00 13.12 -1.40
C SER A 76 24.45 12.65 -1.33
N SER A 77 24.72 11.38 -1.62
CA SER A 77 26.07 10.82 -1.69
C SER A 77 26.76 11.05 -3.03
N GLY A 78 26.03 11.54 -4.05
CA GLY A 78 26.52 11.66 -5.43
C GLY A 78 26.56 10.35 -6.21
N GLU A 79 26.01 9.25 -5.67
CA GLU A 79 25.84 7.98 -6.39
C GLU A 79 24.85 8.13 -7.56
N LEU A 80 23.80 8.93 -7.35
CA LEU A 80 22.75 9.18 -8.34
C LEU A 80 22.71 10.65 -8.75
N ASP A 81 23.15 10.94 -9.98
CA ASP A 81 23.03 12.26 -10.58
C ASP A 81 21.67 12.45 -11.26
N LEU A 82 20.90 13.45 -10.82
CA LEU A 82 19.60 13.81 -11.39
C LEU A 82 19.68 14.32 -12.84
N LYS A 83 20.87 14.66 -13.34
CA LYS A 83 21.10 14.99 -14.75
C LYS A 83 21.21 13.74 -15.63
N ASN A 84 21.51 12.59 -15.04
CA ASN A 84 21.64 11.33 -15.76
C ASN A 84 20.29 10.60 -15.82
N ILE A 85 19.49 10.98 -16.82
CA ILE A 85 18.14 10.44 -17.05
C ILE A 85 18.13 8.91 -17.17
N THR A 86 19.13 8.34 -17.85
CA THR A 86 19.28 6.88 -17.98
C THR A 86 19.51 6.21 -16.63
N ALA A 87 20.32 6.81 -15.75
CA ALA A 87 20.55 6.28 -14.40
C ALA A 87 19.28 6.35 -13.53
N LEU A 88 18.51 7.45 -13.61
CA LEU A 88 17.22 7.57 -12.91
C LEU A 88 16.23 6.50 -13.39
N GLN A 89 16.12 6.31 -14.71
CA GLN A 89 15.25 5.31 -15.31
C GLN A 89 15.65 3.89 -14.90
N GLN A 90 16.94 3.57 -14.96
CA GLN A 90 17.44 2.24 -14.58
C GLN A 90 17.22 1.97 -13.10
N ARG A 91 17.45 2.96 -12.23
CA ARG A 91 17.17 2.82 -10.79
C ARG A 91 15.68 2.61 -10.52
N GLY A 92 14.81 3.39 -11.16
CA GLY A 92 13.35 3.21 -11.04
C GLY A 92 12.91 1.80 -11.49
N TRP A 93 13.50 1.29 -12.58
CA TRP A 93 13.24 -0.07 -13.06
C TRP A 93 13.75 -1.15 -12.09
N GLN A 94 14.95 -1.01 -11.53
CA GLN A 94 15.47 -1.94 -10.52
C GLN A 94 14.57 -1.97 -9.27
N GLN A 95 14.10 -0.80 -8.84
CA GLN A 95 13.22 -0.69 -7.68
C GLN A 95 11.86 -1.32 -7.95
N ILE A 96 11.21 -1.00 -9.07
CA ILE A 96 9.89 -1.53 -9.36
C ILE A 96 9.92 -3.04 -9.66
N SER A 97 10.99 -3.55 -10.29
CA SER A 97 11.16 -4.99 -10.52
C SER A 97 11.41 -5.77 -9.22
N THR A 98 12.08 -5.15 -8.24
CA THR A 98 12.36 -5.75 -6.92
C THR A 98 11.15 -5.68 -5.99
N PHE A 99 10.51 -4.51 -5.90
CA PHE A 99 9.37 -4.26 -5.02
C PHE A 99 8.07 -4.44 -5.81
N THR A 100 7.52 -5.65 -5.77
CA THR A 100 6.38 -6.04 -6.62
C THR A 100 5.09 -5.29 -6.33
N THR A 101 4.96 -4.69 -5.15
CA THR A 101 3.78 -3.91 -4.72
C THR A 101 3.81 -2.45 -5.19
N ILE A 102 4.93 -2.00 -5.76
CA ILE A 102 5.11 -0.62 -6.18
C ILE A 102 4.65 -0.50 -7.63
N SER A 103 3.76 0.46 -7.86
CA SER A 103 3.17 0.68 -9.17
C SER A 103 3.95 1.70 -10.00
N LEU A 104 4.60 2.67 -9.34
CA LEU A 104 5.42 3.69 -10.01
C LEU A 104 6.50 4.26 -9.10
N VAL A 105 7.67 4.54 -9.68
CA VAL A 105 8.74 5.33 -9.07
C VAL A 105 9.04 6.52 -9.97
N GLN A 106 9.09 7.72 -9.40
CA GLN A 106 9.28 8.96 -10.16
C GLN A 106 10.34 9.88 -9.57
N PHE A 107 10.90 10.69 -10.47
CA PHE A 107 11.89 11.73 -10.21
C PHE A 107 11.50 12.99 -10.98
N GLY A 108 11.55 14.14 -10.31
CA GLY A 108 11.41 15.45 -10.93
C GLY A 108 12.54 16.35 -10.49
N THR A 109 13.16 17.05 -11.42
CA THR A 109 14.27 17.98 -11.12
C THR A 109 13.81 19.43 -11.11
N GLU A 110 14.59 20.31 -10.49
CA GLU A 110 14.30 21.76 -10.48
C GLU A 110 14.32 22.41 -11.88
N ILE A 111 15.10 21.85 -12.79
CA ILE A 111 15.12 22.29 -14.20
C ILE A 111 13.94 21.72 -15.01
N GLY A 112 13.06 20.94 -14.37
CA GLY A 112 11.84 20.42 -14.96
C GLY A 112 12.02 19.12 -15.74
N ASN A 113 13.15 18.42 -15.61
CA ASN A 113 13.25 17.05 -16.13
C ASN A 113 12.38 16.12 -15.29
N PHE A 114 11.85 15.10 -15.94
CA PHE A 114 10.98 14.11 -15.30
C PHE A 114 11.30 12.72 -15.82
N VAL A 115 11.36 11.77 -14.90
CA VAL A 115 11.45 10.33 -15.19
C VAL A 115 10.48 9.63 -14.27
N ALA A 116 9.56 8.86 -14.83
CA ALA A 116 8.75 7.92 -14.09
C ALA A 116 8.90 6.54 -14.69
N VAL A 117 8.98 5.53 -13.84
CA VAL A 117 8.98 4.12 -14.24
C VAL A 117 7.79 3.47 -13.59
N GLU A 118 6.96 2.82 -14.41
CA GLU A 118 5.68 2.27 -14.01
C GLU A 118 5.58 0.78 -14.34
N ARG A 119 4.77 0.07 -13.56
CA ARG A 119 4.34 -1.30 -13.79
C ARG A 119 2.95 -1.26 -14.41
N ARG A 120 2.81 -1.82 -15.60
CA ARG A 120 1.52 -1.86 -16.33
C ARG A 120 0.75 -3.15 -16.12
N SER A 121 1.49 -4.23 -15.92
CA SER A 121 0.95 -5.55 -15.59
C SER A 121 2.06 -6.41 -14.99
N GLU A 122 1.76 -7.68 -14.70
CA GLU A 122 2.78 -8.62 -14.24
C GLU A 122 3.97 -8.65 -15.19
N ASN A 123 5.13 -8.22 -14.68
CA ASN A 123 6.40 -8.13 -15.40
C ASN A 123 6.44 -7.25 -16.65
N THR A 124 5.43 -6.39 -16.86
CA THR A 124 5.44 -5.41 -17.96
C THR A 124 5.67 -4.02 -17.40
N PHE A 125 6.71 -3.36 -17.89
CA PHE A 125 7.15 -2.06 -17.40
C PHE A 125 7.20 -1.03 -18.52
N ALA A 126 7.00 0.22 -18.15
CA ALA A 126 7.20 1.36 -19.04
C ALA A 126 7.89 2.51 -18.30
N THR A 127 8.42 3.45 -19.06
CA THR A 127 8.95 4.69 -18.51
C THR A 127 8.47 5.89 -19.29
N ALA A 128 8.09 6.93 -18.56
CA ALA A 128 7.80 8.25 -19.06
C ALA A 128 9.02 9.16 -18.82
N ILE A 129 9.56 9.73 -19.88
CA ILE A 129 10.75 10.60 -19.83
C ILE A 129 10.39 11.96 -20.40
N LYS A 130 10.80 13.02 -19.70
CA LYS A 130 10.83 14.39 -20.20
C LYS A 130 12.17 15.02 -19.88
N ASP A 131 12.90 15.38 -20.91
CA ASP A 131 14.14 16.13 -20.82
C ASP A 131 14.36 16.95 -22.11
N ASN A 132 15.60 17.38 -22.37
CA ASN A 132 15.93 18.11 -23.59
C ASN A 132 15.85 17.23 -24.85
N THR A 133 16.02 15.91 -24.73
CA THR A 133 15.98 14.97 -25.87
C THR A 133 14.55 14.75 -26.37
N THR A 134 13.56 14.91 -25.49
CA THR A 134 12.14 14.79 -25.82
C THR A 134 11.47 16.11 -26.22
N ALA A 135 12.28 17.14 -26.52
CA ALA A 135 11.83 18.52 -26.79
C ALA A 135 10.92 19.09 -25.68
N GLY A 136 11.15 18.69 -24.42
CA GLY A 136 10.38 19.14 -23.27
C GLY A 136 8.97 18.56 -23.18
N LYS A 137 8.59 17.61 -24.03
CA LYS A 137 7.34 16.84 -23.90
C LYS A 137 7.60 15.52 -23.18
N ILE A 138 6.59 14.93 -22.55
CA ILE A 138 6.76 13.54 -22.09
C ILE A 138 6.74 12.61 -23.30
N GLN A 139 7.65 11.65 -23.32
CA GLN A 139 7.63 10.50 -24.21
C GLN A 139 7.67 9.21 -23.39
N THR A 140 6.80 8.27 -23.74
CA THR A 140 6.66 7.00 -23.03
C THR A 140 7.21 5.84 -23.84
N TYR A 141 8.04 5.03 -23.21
CA TYR A 141 8.71 3.88 -23.80
C TYR A 141 8.38 2.61 -23.03
N GLY A 142 8.28 1.48 -23.73
CA GLY A 142 8.31 0.19 -23.06
C GLY A 142 9.69 -0.08 -22.50
N LEU A 143 9.78 -0.89 -21.46
CA LEU A 143 11.05 -1.37 -20.94
C LEU A 143 11.20 -2.87 -21.17
N ASP A 144 12.41 -3.31 -21.47
CA ASP A 144 12.76 -4.71 -21.48
C ASP A 144 12.64 -5.31 -20.06
N GLN A 145 11.99 -6.46 -19.96
CA GLN A 145 11.68 -7.09 -18.67
C GLN A 145 12.95 -7.52 -17.91
N GLN A 146 14.01 -7.91 -18.61
CA GLN A 146 15.21 -8.48 -17.99
C GLN A 146 16.29 -7.44 -17.71
N THR A 147 16.37 -6.41 -18.54
CA THR A 147 17.48 -5.45 -18.54
C THR A 147 17.04 -4.02 -18.19
N GLY A 148 15.73 -3.74 -18.24
CA GLY A 148 15.19 -2.40 -18.04
C GLY A 148 15.58 -1.40 -19.14
N GLN A 149 16.11 -1.86 -20.27
CA GLN A 149 16.47 -0.98 -21.38
C GLN A 149 15.22 -0.51 -22.12
N LEU A 150 15.31 0.66 -22.76
CA LEU A 150 14.23 1.22 -23.56
C LEU A 150 13.94 0.32 -24.78
N ASN A 151 12.67 -0.04 -24.95
CA ASN A 151 12.13 -0.72 -26.13
C ASN A 151 11.44 0.29 -27.05
N GLN A 152 10.37 -0.12 -27.75
CA GLN A 152 9.65 0.74 -28.67
C GLN A 152 8.89 1.86 -27.94
N PRO A 153 8.77 3.04 -28.55
CA PRO A 153 7.90 4.11 -28.05
C PRO A 153 6.44 3.65 -28.07
N LEU A 154 5.72 3.87 -26.96
CA LEU A 154 4.34 3.39 -26.79
C LEU A 154 3.28 4.43 -27.16
N SER A 155 3.69 5.63 -27.57
CA SER A 155 2.84 6.78 -27.93
C SER A 155 1.99 7.34 -26.80
N LEU A 156 2.58 8.27 -26.05
CA LEU A 156 1.89 9.28 -25.24
C LEU A 156 2.76 10.54 -25.29
N THR A 157 2.17 11.67 -25.67
CA THR A 157 2.83 12.97 -25.69
C THR A 157 1.91 13.97 -25.01
N ALA A 158 2.06 14.12 -23.70
CA ALA A 158 1.45 15.25 -23.02
C ALA A 158 2.14 16.52 -23.54
N GLU A 159 1.40 17.35 -24.29
CA GLU A 159 1.98 18.54 -24.95
C GLU A 159 2.59 19.55 -23.97
N LYS A 160 2.10 19.59 -22.71
CA LYS A 160 2.57 20.50 -21.66
C LYS A 160 2.52 19.81 -20.30
N TYR A 161 3.58 19.08 -19.95
CA TYR A 161 3.78 18.57 -18.59
C TYR A 161 4.96 19.28 -17.94
N ASP A 162 4.78 19.78 -16.72
CA ASP A 162 5.88 20.25 -15.87
C ASP A 162 5.74 19.64 -14.48
N PRO A 163 6.69 18.78 -14.04
CA PRO A 163 6.62 18.13 -12.73
C PRO A 163 6.50 19.14 -11.59
N ARG A 164 7.08 20.34 -11.73
CA ARG A 164 7.14 21.38 -10.67
C ARG A 164 5.80 22.03 -10.39
N THR A 165 4.85 21.88 -11.32
CA THR A 165 3.47 22.36 -11.16
C THR A 165 2.54 21.30 -10.56
N ARG A 166 3.04 20.07 -10.37
CA ARG A 166 2.24 18.96 -9.86
C ARG A 166 2.23 18.96 -8.34
N SER A 167 1.09 18.56 -7.76
CA SER A 167 0.91 18.49 -6.30
C SER A 167 1.99 17.66 -5.62
N TRP A 168 2.40 16.54 -6.21
CA TRP A 168 3.45 15.67 -5.67
C TRP A 168 4.79 16.38 -5.54
N TYR A 169 5.12 17.27 -6.47
CA TYR A 169 6.36 18.05 -6.40
C TYR A 169 6.22 19.22 -5.42
N GLN A 170 5.15 20.01 -5.55
CA GLN A 170 4.95 21.24 -4.76
C GLN A 170 4.85 20.97 -3.27
N THR A 171 4.23 19.85 -2.88
CA THR A 171 4.01 19.47 -1.48
C THR A 171 5.34 19.34 -0.71
N VAL A 172 6.37 18.79 -1.36
CA VAL A 172 7.69 18.58 -0.76
C VAL A 172 8.68 19.69 -1.07
N ALA A 173 8.54 20.36 -2.21
CA ALA A 173 9.35 21.55 -2.50
C ALA A 173 9.13 22.66 -1.47
N SER A 174 7.90 22.81 -0.96
CA SER A 174 7.54 23.79 0.06
C SER A 174 7.90 23.35 1.48
N SER A 175 7.56 22.12 1.87
CA SER A 175 7.76 21.62 3.23
C SER A 175 9.19 21.14 3.51
N GLN A 176 9.94 20.79 2.47
CA GLN A 176 11.24 20.11 2.54
C GLN A 176 11.25 18.87 3.45
N LYS A 177 10.11 18.20 3.60
CA LYS A 177 9.93 17.01 4.46
C LYS A 177 9.24 15.88 3.72
N PRO A 178 9.70 14.63 3.87
CA PRO A 178 9.01 13.47 3.30
C PRO A 178 7.57 13.38 3.83
N GLN A 179 6.61 13.05 2.97
CA GLN A 179 5.21 12.91 3.37
C GLN A 179 4.37 12.15 2.35
N TRP A 180 3.22 11.65 2.81
CA TRP A 180 2.13 11.20 1.95
C TRP A 180 1.40 12.41 1.34
N ILE A 181 0.99 12.29 0.08
CA ILE A 181 0.15 13.30 -0.57
C ILE A 181 -1.28 12.79 -0.77
N LYS A 182 -2.21 13.73 -0.97
CA LYS A 182 -3.60 13.41 -1.33
C LYS A 182 -3.64 12.56 -2.60
N ILE A 183 -4.57 11.62 -2.62
CA ILE A 183 -4.86 10.74 -3.76
C ILE A 183 -5.03 11.58 -5.03
N TYR A 184 -4.36 11.18 -6.11
CA TYR A 184 -4.45 11.83 -7.41
C TYR A 184 -4.39 10.78 -8.53
N ALA A 185 -4.90 11.15 -9.71
CA ALA A 185 -4.78 10.36 -10.92
C ALA A 185 -3.47 10.69 -11.66
N TRP A 186 -2.79 9.67 -12.18
CA TRP A 186 -1.63 9.86 -13.03
C TRP A 186 -1.99 10.66 -14.29
N VAL A 187 -1.02 11.39 -14.87
CA VAL A 187 -1.33 12.29 -16.00
C VAL A 187 -1.58 11.52 -17.30
N GLU A 188 -0.95 10.35 -17.46
CA GLU A 188 -1.05 9.55 -18.67
C GLU A 188 -2.13 8.47 -18.59
N GLN A 189 -2.55 8.11 -17.38
CA GLN A 189 -3.43 6.98 -17.10
C GLN A 189 -4.34 7.41 -15.95
N ASP A 190 -5.65 7.17 -16.04
CA ASP A 190 -6.62 7.48 -14.96
C ASP A 190 -6.46 6.52 -13.75
N VAL A 191 -5.22 6.26 -13.35
CA VAL A 191 -4.82 5.40 -12.24
C VAL A 191 -4.76 6.25 -10.98
N LEU A 192 -5.65 5.95 -10.03
CA LEU A 192 -5.59 6.52 -8.68
C LEU A 192 -4.48 5.83 -7.89
N SER A 193 -3.72 6.62 -7.13
CA SER A 193 -2.61 6.13 -6.32
C SER A 193 -2.47 6.86 -4.99
N LEU A 194 -1.90 6.13 -4.02
CA LEU A 194 -1.28 6.68 -2.83
C LEU A 194 0.19 6.90 -3.13
N THR A 195 0.68 8.12 -2.92
CA THR A 195 2.07 8.45 -3.21
C THR A 195 2.77 8.99 -1.98
N PHE A 196 3.92 8.39 -1.68
CA PHE A 196 4.87 8.97 -0.76
C PHE A 196 5.93 9.74 -1.53
N VAL A 197 6.18 10.98 -1.12
CA VAL A 197 7.13 11.87 -1.79
C VAL A 197 8.22 12.31 -0.83
N ARG A 198 9.42 12.57 -1.38
CA ARG A 198 10.59 13.00 -0.61
C ARG A 198 11.42 14.02 -1.39
N PRO A 199 11.91 15.09 -0.73
CA PRO A 199 12.81 16.04 -1.36
C PRO A 199 14.18 15.40 -1.59
N LEU A 200 14.82 15.74 -2.70
CA LEU A 200 16.17 15.30 -3.04
C LEU A 200 17.13 16.46 -2.79
N PHE A 201 18.24 16.16 -2.14
CA PHE A 201 19.27 17.14 -1.83
C PHE A 201 20.64 16.67 -2.32
N SER A 202 21.41 17.59 -2.89
CA SER A 202 22.80 17.38 -3.28
C SER A 202 23.74 18.07 -2.31
N GLN A 203 24.93 17.49 -2.12
CA GLN A 203 26.01 18.10 -1.34
C GLN A 203 26.97 18.82 -2.30
N VAL A 204 26.93 20.15 -2.30
CA VAL A 204 27.79 20.98 -3.15
C VAL A 204 28.94 21.53 -2.32
N ARG A 205 30.19 21.28 -2.77
CA ARG A 205 31.37 21.89 -2.16
C ARG A 205 31.52 23.34 -2.63
N GLN A 206 31.55 24.27 -1.71
CA GLN A 206 31.92 25.67 -1.95
C GLN A 206 33.14 26.02 -1.09
N GLY A 207 34.32 26.00 -1.72
CA GLY A 207 35.60 26.18 -1.02
C GLY A 207 35.86 25.06 -0.01
N THR A 208 36.01 25.42 1.27
CA THR A 208 36.18 24.46 2.39
C THR A 208 34.87 24.02 3.03
N SER A 209 33.73 24.56 2.59
CA SER A 209 32.41 24.25 3.16
C SER A 209 31.60 23.34 2.23
N THR A 210 30.75 22.50 2.83
CA THR A 210 29.76 21.69 2.11
C THR A 210 28.38 22.28 2.39
N GLN A 211 27.65 22.64 1.33
CA GLN A 211 26.28 23.14 1.41
C GLN A 211 25.32 22.09 0.87
N THR A 212 24.17 21.94 1.55
CA THR A 212 23.07 21.10 1.07
C THR A 212 22.13 21.94 0.21
N GLU A 213 21.91 21.52 -1.04
CA GLU A 213 21.06 22.20 -2.01
C GLU A 213 19.89 21.28 -2.38
N PHE A 214 18.67 21.82 -2.41
CA PHE A 214 17.51 21.11 -2.95
C PHE A 214 17.68 20.99 -4.46
N VAL A 215 17.48 19.80 -5.02
CA VAL A 215 17.75 19.53 -6.45
C VAL A 215 16.57 18.87 -7.18
N GLY A 216 15.53 18.49 -6.44
CA GLY A 216 14.35 17.85 -7.00
C GLY A 216 13.54 17.08 -5.98
N VAL A 217 12.64 16.24 -6.49
CA VAL A 217 11.73 15.42 -5.70
C VAL A 217 11.71 14.01 -6.28
N THR A 218 11.62 13.00 -5.42
CA THR A 218 11.29 11.63 -5.80
C THR A 218 9.95 11.23 -5.18
N GLY A 219 9.22 10.35 -5.86
CA GLY A 219 7.99 9.76 -5.37
C GLY A 219 7.96 8.26 -5.64
N ALA A 220 7.23 7.53 -4.81
CA ALA A 220 6.89 6.14 -5.04
C ALA A 220 5.40 5.96 -4.77
N ASP A 221 4.74 5.24 -5.69
CA ASP A 221 3.29 5.13 -5.76
C ASP A 221 2.86 3.69 -5.48
N LEU A 222 1.72 3.58 -4.80
CA LEU A 222 0.92 2.39 -4.65
C LEU A 222 -0.39 2.65 -5.37
N SER A 223 -0.71 1.89 -6.42
CA SER A 223 -2.00 2.02 -7.09
C SER A 223 -3.11 1.43 -6.21
N PHE A 224 -4.34 1.91 -6.39
CA PHE A 224 -5.50 1.30 -5.74
C PHE A 224 -5.70 -0.15 -6.17
N GLU A 225 -5.31 -0.51 -7.39
CA GLU A 225 -5.32 -1.90 -7.84
C GLU A 225 -4.38 -2.78 -6.99
N GLU A 226 -3.16 -2.34 -6.70
CA GLU A 226 -2.25 -3.09 -5.82
C GLU A 226 -2.78 -3.18 -4.39
N LEU A 227 -3.47 -2.13 -3.91
CA LEU A 227 -4.12 -2.15 -2.61
C LEU A 227 -5.29 -3.15 -2.58
N ASP A 228 -6.13 -3.18 -3.62
CA ASP A 228 -7.23 -4.13 -3.75
C ASP A 228 -6.70 -5.57 -3.83
N GLN A 229 -5.68 -5.82 -4.65
CA GLN A 229 -5.02 -7.13 -4.71
C GLN A 229 -4.39 -7.53 -3.36
N PHE A 230 -3.84 -6.58 -2.61
CA PHE A 230 -3.33 -6.82 -1.27
C PHE A 230 -4.45 -7.27 -0.31
N LEU A 231 -5.61 -6.62 -0.37
CA LEU A 231 -6.78 -6.93 0.45
C LEU A 231 -7.37 -8.31 0.09
N GLU A 232 -7.51 -8.62 -1.20
CA GLU A 232 -8.03 -9.91 -1.68
C GLU A 232 -7.17 -11.11 -1.25
N ARG A 233 -5.84 -10.92 -1.13
CA ARG A 233 -4.92 -11.97 -0.66
C ARG A 233 -5.05 -12.25 0.84
N GLN A 234 -5.75 -11.42 1.60
CA GLN A 234 -6.00 -11.68 3.01
C GLN A 234 -7.15 -12.69 3.15
N ARG A 235 -6.84 -13.87 3.70
CA ARG A 235 -7.86 -14.90 3.95
C ARG A 235 -8.80 -14.44 5.05
N LEU A 236 -9.98 -13.98 4.63
CA LEU A 236 -11.15 -13.88 5.49
C LEU A 236 -11.93 -15.20 5.39
N GLY A 237 -12.60 -15.62 6.46
CA GLY A 237 -13.51 -16.77 6.38
C GLY A 237 -14.58 -16.58 5.28
N GLN A 238 -15.35 -17.62 4.95
CA GLN A 238 -16.23 -17.67 3.76
C GLN A 238 -17.13 -16.44 3.52
N ASN A 239 -17.49 -15.68 4.56
CA ASN A 239 -18.38 -14.50 4.49
C ASN A 239 -17.75 -13.20 5.03
N GLY A 240 -16.44 -13.17 5.28
CA GLY A 240 -15.78 -11.98 5.83
C GLY A 240 -15.57 -10.89 4.77
N LYS A 241 -15.60 -9.63 5.20
CA LYS A 241 -15.30 -8.45 4.37
C LYS A 241 -14.26 -7.59 5.06
N MET A 242 -13.41 -6.95 4.27
CA MET A 242 -12.36 -6.03 4.73
C MET A 242 -12.43 -4.75 3.91
N PHE A 243 -12.17 -3.63 4.56
CA PHE A 243 -12.13 -2.31 3.95
C PHE A 243 -11.14 -1.45 4.74
N ILE A 244 -10.51 -0.49 4.07
CA ILE A 244 -9.62 0.50 4.68
C ILE A 244 -10.33 1.85 4.65
N ILE A 245 -10.27 2.60 5.75
CA ILE A 245 -10.82 3.95 5.85
C ILE A 245 -9.70 4.89 6.27
N GLU A 246 -9.39 5.86 5.43
CA GLU A 246 -8.56 7.02 5.79
C GLU A 246 -9.39 7.98 6.68
N ARG A 247 -8.79 8.50 7.74
CA ARG A 247 -9.43 9.42 8.70
C ARG A 247 -8.88 10.83 8.59
#